data_AF-A0A0F9W8R8-F1
#
_entry.id   AF-A0A0F9W8R8-F1
#
_cell.length_a   1.000
_cell.length_b   1.000
_cell.length_c   1.000
_cell.angle_alpha   90.00
_cell.angle_beta   90.00
_cell.angle_gamma   90.00
#
_symmetry.space_group_name_H-M   'P 1'
#
loop_
_entity.id
_entity.type
_entity.pdbx_description
1 polymer ?
#
loop_
_entity_poly.entity_id
_entity_poly.type
_entity_poly.pdbx_seq_one_letter_code
_entity_poly.pdbx_strand_id
1 'polypeptide(L)'
;MKQFENDGARYRGAMGGVIWTPELADEVFKTWDYGHAFAYLFRRFGPAHRGCDPHKDLSSYWLTTGMKGVLLTVRPAHSAGTSFGYLLTNQIGRKLWLEYTHSTWMEGKGKDVRSPRRSRIERALKQAMEELKRPTNVHDWLINIQGDVEDYADNCVEPSNLSGYGTSRDYFDKFNPA
;
A
#
# COMPACT_ATOMS: atom_id res chain seq x y z
N MET A 1 -0.04 0.09 10.93
CA MET A 1 -0.38 0.91 9.74
C MET A 1 -1.90 1.09 9.64
N LYS A 2 -2.44 2.17 9.07
CA LYS A 2 -3.89 2.32 8.87
C LYS A 2 -4.26 2.56 7.41
N GLN A 3 -5.50 2.20 7.08
CA GLN A 3 -6.12 2.59 5.83
C GLN A 3 -6.31 4.12 5.80
N PHE A 4 -6.12 4.74 4.64
CA PHE A 4 -6.38 6.17 4.48
C PHE A 4 -7.90 6.45 4.49
N GLU A 5 -8.42 7.07 5.55
CA GLU A 5 -9.82 7.49 5.69
C GLU A 5 -10.03 8.91 5.14
N ASN A 6 -10.99 9.09 4.22
CA ASN A 6 -11.64 10.32 3.70
C ASN A 6 -10.88 11.66 3.54
N ASP A 7 -9.55 11.70 3.67
CA ASP A 7 -8.71 12.90 3.46
C ASP A 7 -8.36 13.12 1.97
N GLY A 8 -9.12 12.49 1.05
CA GLY A 8 -8.83 12.39 -0.38
C GLY A 8 -8.59 13.73 -1.07
N ALA A 9 -9.10 14.83 -0.52
CA ALA A 9 -8.81 16.19 -0.97
C ALA A 9 -7.31 16.51 -1.01
N ARG A 10 -6.51 16.03 -0.04
CA ARG A 10 -5.06 16.30 0.06
C ARG A 10 -4.23 15.61 -1.01
N TYR A 11 -4.79 14.58 -1.63
CA TYR A 11 -4.15 13.77 -2.68
C TYR A 11 -4.84 13.95 -4.04
N ARG A 12 -5.77 14.91 -4.19
CA ARG A 12 -6.26 15.31 -5.51
C ARG A 12 -5.12 15.93 -6.33
N GLY A 13 -4.87 15.37 -7.52
CA GLY A 13 -3.74 15.74 -8.36
C GLY A 13 -2.40 15.15 -7.92
N ALA A 14 -2.42 14.22 -6.95
CA ALA A 14 -1.23 13.54 -6.46
C ALA A 14 -0.42 12.93 -7.60
N MET A 15 0.90 13.05 -7.50
CA MET A 15 1.80 12.37 -8.40
C MET A 15 1.88 10.91 -7.97
N GLY A 16 1.37 10.03 -8.82
CA GLY A 16 1.44 8.57 -8.65
C GLY A 16 2.48 7.96 -9.56
N GLY A 17 3.10 6.89 -9.11
CA GLY A 17 3.98 6.07 -9.93
C GLY A 17 4.02 4.64 -9.44
N VAL A 18 4.47 3.74 -10.31
CA VAL A 18 4.99 2.45 -9.88
C VAL A 18 6.20 2.74 -9.01
N ILE A 19 6.43 1.92 -7.98
CA ILE A 19 7.64 2.04 -7.17
C ILE A 19 8.83 2.16 -8.11
N TRP A 20 9.61 3.22 -7.90
CA TRP A 20 10.62 3.77 -8.81
C TRP A 20 11.69 2.77 -9.27
N THR A 21 11.67 1.59 -8.66
CA THR A 21 12.50 0.42 -8.87
C THR A 21 11.63 -0.79 -8.45
N PRO A 22 11.12 -1.64 -9.37
CA PRO A 22 10.53 -2.95 -9.03
C PRO A 22 11.33 -3.70 -7.94
N GLU A 23 12.64 -3.47 -7.94
CA GLU A 23 13.62 -3.97 -6.99
C GLU A 23 13.29 -3.68 -5.52
N LEU A 24 12.60 -2.57 -5.17
CA LEU A 24 12.30 -2.28 -3.75
C LEU A 24 11.24 -3.22 -3.19
N ALA A 25 10.23 -3.59 -3.99
CA ALA A 25 9.24 -4.58 -3.56
C ALA A 25 9.86 -5.97 -3.52
N ASP A 26 10.69 -6.31 -4.53
CA ASP A 26 11.40 -7.59 -4.62
C ASP A 26 12.45 -7.75 -3.50
N GLU A 27 13.06 -6.66 -3.03
CA GLU A 27 13.94 -6.65 -1.86
C GLU A 27 13.20 -7.04 -0.57
N VAL A 28 11.93 -6.65 -0.45
CA VAL A 28 11.14 -6.85 0.79
C VAL A 28 10.41 -8.18 0.76
N PHE A 29 9.80 -8.52 -0.38
CA PHE A 29 8.97 -9.71 -0.54
C PHE A 29 9.67 -10.70 -1.47
N LYS A 30 10.04 -11.87 -0.94
CA LYS A 30 10.68 -12.94 -1.72
C LYS A 30 9.71 -13.59 -2.71
N THR A 31 8.47 -13.75 -2.26
CA THR A 31 7.34 -14.34 -2.98
C THR A 31 6.08 -13.77 -2.36
N TRP A 32 5.01 -13.72 -3.14
CA TRP A 32 3.69 -13.39 -2.62
C TRP A 32 2.64 -13.89 -3.63
N ASP A 33 1.49 -14.29 -3.10
CA ASP A 33 0.34 -14.72 -3.89
C ASP A 33 -0.75 -13.65 -3.84
N TYR A 34 -1.34 -13.32 -4.99
CA TYR A 34 -2.32 -12.23 -5.08
C TYR A 34 -3.62 -12.56 -4.34
N GLY A 35 -3.98 -13.85 -4.22
CA GLY A 35 -5.12 -14.31 -3.44
C GLY A 35 -4.91 -14.08 -1.94
N HIS A 36 -3.77 -14.54 -1.42
CA HIS A 36 -3.40 -14.32 -0.02
C HIS A 36 -3.25 -12.83 0.31
N ALA A 37 -2.61 -12.06 -0.58
CA ALA A 37 -2.47 -10.63 -0.40
C ALA A 37 -3.84 -9.92 -0.34
N PHE A 38 -4.79 -10.32 -1.19
CA PHE A 38 -6.15 -9.80 -1.12
C PHE A 38 -6.82 -10.15 0.21
N ALA A 39 -6.82 -11.43 0.60
CA ALA A 39 -7.45 -11.89 1.84
C ALA A 39 -6.85 -11.17 3.06
N TYR A 40 -5.52 -11.06 3.10
CA TYR A 40 -4.78 -10.33 4.13
C TYR A 40 -5.19 -8.86 4.22
N LEU A 41 -5.16 -8.13 3.09
CA LEU A 41 -5.48 -6.71 3.06
C LEU A 41 -6.94 -6.46 3.44
N PHE A 42 -7.86 -7.29 2.95
CA PHE A 42 -9.27 -7.19 3.29
C PHE A 42 -9.50 -7.46 4.78
N ARG A 43 -8.82 -8.46 5.35
CA ARG A 43 -8.94 -8.78 6.76
C ARG A 43 -8.37 -7.68 7.66
N ARG A 44 -7.18 -7.19 7.31
CA ARG A 44 -6.45 -6.23 8.14
C ARG A 44 -6.99 -4.81 8.01
N PHE A 45 -7.43 -4.42 6.82
CA PHE A 45 -7.83 -3.03 6.52
C PHE A 45 -9.31 -2.89 6.20
N GLY A 46 -10.00 -3.94 5.77
CA GLY A 46 -11.40 -3.89 5.37
C GLY A 46 -11.56 -3.70 3.87
N PRO A 47 -12.71 -3.18 3.40
CA PRO A 47 -12.97 -2.97 1.97
C PRO A 47 -11.92 -2.06 1.31
N ALA A 48 -11.59 -2.38 0.06
CA ALA A 48 -10.65 -1.60 -0.73
C ALA A 48 -11.18 -0.19 -1.05
N HIS A 49 -10.28 0.77 -1.27
CA HIS A 49 -10.65 2.15 -1.61
C HIS A 49 -11.26 2.30 -3.00
N ARG A 50 -10.89 1.40 -3.91
CA ARG A 50 -11.35 1.41 -5.29
C ARG A 50 -11.45 -0.02 -5.79
N GLY A 51 -12.61 -0.36 -6.36
CA GLY A 51 -12.73 -1.49 -7.26
C GLY A 51 -11.78 -1.28 -8.44
N CYS A 52 -11.12 -2.34 -8.89
CA CYS A 52 -10.15 -2.25 -9.96
C CYS A 52 -10.66 -2.92 -11.24
N ASP A 53 -9.87 -2.88 -12.31
CA ASP A 53 -10.24 -3.41 -13.63
C ASP A 53 -10.67 -4.90 -13.52
N PRO A 54 -11.87 -5.28 -14.02
CA PRO A 54 -12.41 -6.64 -13.92
C PRO A 54 -11.50 -7.75 -14.47
N HIS A 55 -10.44 -7.42 -15.22
CA HIS A 55 -9.57 -8.42 -15.84
C HIS A 55 -8.21 -8.67 -15.17
N LYS A 56 -7.71 -7.79 -14.28
CA LYS A 56 -6.29 -7.85 -13.85
C LYS A 56 -6.03 -7.61 -12.37
N ASP A 57 -6.82 -6.75 -11.74
CA ASP A 57 -6.57 -6.25 -10.38
C ASP A 57 -7.80 -6.54 -9.51
N LEU A 58 -7.64 -7.24 -8.38
CA LEU A 58 -8.77 -7.56 -7.50
C LEU A 58 -9.25 -6.34 -6.71
N SER A 59 -8.33 -5.46 -6.35
CA SER A 59 -8.58 -4.34 -5.44
C SER A 59 -7.41 -3.34 -5.44
N SER A 60 -7.66 -2.12 -4.97
CA SER A 60 -6.60 -1.16 -4.68
C SER A 60 -6.73 -0.58 -3.27
N TYR A 61 -5.63 -0.69 -2.51
CA TYR A 61 -5.50 -0.15 -1.15
C TYR A 61 -4.49 0.99 -1.14
N TRP A 62 -4.82 2.06 -0.40
CA TRP A 62 -3.91 3.17 -0.11
C TRP A 62 -3.61 3.22 1.38
N LEU A 63 -2.36 2.91 1.73
CA LEU A 63 -1.93 2.72 3.09
C LEU A 63 -1.00 3.85 3.53
N THR A 64 -1.21 4.34 4.76
CA THR A 64 -0.38 5.41 5.33
C THR A 64 1.04 4.91 5.57
N THR A 65 2.05 5.72 5.27
CA THR A 65 3.44 5.45 5.68
C THR A 65 3.81 6.27 6.92
N GLY A 66 4.99 6.03 7.49
CA GLY A 66 5.55 6.89 8.55
C GLY A 66 5.89 8.31 8.10
N MET A 67 5.83 8.60 6.79
CA MET A 67 6.10 9.91 6.23
C MET A 67 4.80 10.59 5.77
N LYS A 68 4.45 11.71 6.41
CA LYS A 68 3.29 12.53 6.01
C LYS A 68 3.40 12.90 4.53
N GLY A 69 2.29 12.74 3.82
CA GLY A 69 2.20 13.07 2.39
C GLY A 69 2.69 11.98 1.44
N VAL A 70 3.07 10.80 1.95
CA VAL A 70 3.47 9.61 1.18
C VAL A 70 2.54 8.45 1.55
N LEU A 71 1.88 7.87 0.55
CA LEU A 71 1.08 6.66 0.69
C LEU A 71 1.71 5.51 -0.09
N LEU A 72 1.63 4.31 0.47
CA LEU A 72 1.89 3.06 -0.25
C LEU A 72 0.59 2.66 -0.95
N THR A 73 0.65 2.34 -2.24
CA THR A 73 -0.48 1.73 -2.94
C THR A 73 -0.23 0.26 -3.13
N VAL A 74 -1.18 -0.59 -2.75
CA VAL A 74 -1.11 -2.04 -2.93
C VAL A 74 -2.25 -2.47 -3.84
N ARG A 75 -1.94 -3.26 -4.86
CA ARG A 75 -2.87 -3.82 -5.85
C ARG A 75 -2.61 -5.31 -5.99
N PRO A 76 -3.36 -6.17 -5.30
CA PRO A 76 -3.32 -7.60 -5.56
C PRO A 76 -3.75 -7.85 -7.00
N ALA A 77 -2.78 -8.17 -7.86
CA ALA A 77 -2.95 -8.28 -9.30
C ALA A 77 -2.32 -9.59 -9.79
N HIS A 78 -2.96 -10.21 -10.77
CA HIS A 78 -2.46 -11.45 -11.37
C HIS A 78 -1.18 -11.22 -12.20
N SER A 79 -1.01 -10.00 -12.75
CA SER A 79 0.20 -9.64 -13.49
C SER A 79 1.31 -9.17 -12.55
N ALA A 80 2.42 -9.91 -12.54
CA ALA A 80 3.59 -9.77 -11.66
C ALA A 80 4.31 -8.39 -11.63
N GLY A 81 3.82 -7.35 -12.31
CA GLY A 81 4.62 -6.15 -12.59
C GLY A 81 4.36 -4.90 -11.74
N THR A 82 3.19 -4.71 -11.12
CA THR A 82 2.82 -3.38 -10.56
C THR A 82 1.99 -3.39 -9.28
N SER A 83 2.12 -4.45 -8.49
CA SER A 83 1.28 -4.61 -7.31
C SER A 83 1.60 -3.66 -6.17
N PHE A 84 2.74 -2.99 -6.24
CA PHE A 84 3.14 -1.97 -5.29
C PHE A 84 3.49 -0.68 -6.02
N GLY A 85 2.93 0.43 -5.50
CA GLY A 85 3.10 1.78 -6.03
C GLY A 85 3.11 2.79 -4.89
N TYR A 86 3.09 4.07 -5.22
CA TYR A 86 2.97 5.12 -4.20
C TYR A 86 2.14 6.30 -4.71
N LEU A 87 1.62 7.09 -3.77
CA LEU A 87 1.03 8.40 -4.03
C LEU A 87 1.74 9.45 -3.19
N LEU A 88 2.12 10.55 -3.84
CA LEU A 88 2.69 11.72 -3.19
C LEU A 88 1.69 12.88 -3.24
N THR A 89 1.54 13.58 -2.11
CA THR A 89 0.88 14.90 -2.14
C THR A 89 1.58 15.83 -3.14
N ASN A 90 0.82 16.76 -3.72
CA ASN A 90 1.35 17.71 -4.72
C ASN A 90 2.58 18.47 -4.20
N GLN A 91 2.60 18.81 -2.92
CA GLN A 91 3.73 19.48 -2.29
C GLN A 91 5.01 18.62 -2.31
N ILE A 92 4.90 17.32 -2.01
CA ILE A 92 6.05 16.42 -2.01
C ILE A 92 6.48 16.10 -3.44
N GLY A 93 5.52 15.79 -4.31
CA GLY A 93 5.78 15.52 -5.73
C GLY A 93 6.50 16.68 -6.42
N ARG A 94 6.03 17.93 -6.21
CA ARG A 94 6.66 19.13 -6.77
C ARG A 94 8.09 19.32 -6.27
N LYS A 95 8.33 19.14 -4.97
CA LYS A 95 9.69 19.28 -4.41
C LYS A 95 10.63 18.19 -4.93
N LEU A 96 10.15 16.95 -5.08
CA LEU A 96 10.93 15.87 -5.67
C LEU A 96 11.27 16.16 -7.14
N TRP A 97 10.29 16.64 -7.90
CA TRP A 97 10.49 17.02 -9.30
C TRP A 97 11.53 18.14 -9.44
N LEU A 98 11.45 19.19 -8.61
CA LEU A 98 12.45 20.28 -8.61
C LEU A 98 13.86 19.80 -8.29
N GLU A 99 14.02 18.88 -7.33
CA GLU A 99 15.33 18.28 -7.01
C GLU A 99 15.87 17.47 -8.21
N TYR A 100 15.01 16.67 -8.84
CA TYR A 100 15.37 15.89 -10.04
C TYR A 100 15.77 16.82 -11.19
N THR A 101 14.96 17.83 -11.50
CA THR A 101 15.26 18.83 -12.52
C THR A 101 16.57 19.54 -12.19
N HIS A 102 16.75 20.07 -10.98
CA HIS A 102 18.00 20.73 -10.60
C HIS A 102 19.23 19.84 -10.80
N SER A 103 19.20 18.58 -10.36
CA SER A 103 20.31 17.63 -10.58
C SER A 103 20.57 17.36 -12.07
N THR A 104 19.51 17.19 -12.87
CA THR A 104 19.61 16.93 -14.31
C THR A 104 20.23 18.11 -15.06
N TRP A 105 19.81 19.34 -14.71
CA TRP A 105 20.23 20.56 -15.39
C TRP A 105 21.61 21.06 -14.94
N MET A 106 21.95 20.92 -13.66
CA MET A 106 23.19 21.48 -13.09
C MET A 106 24.38 20.53 -13.20
N GLU A 107 24.16 19.22 -13.11
CA GLU A 107 25.26 18.25 -12.99
C GLU A 107 25.52 17.48 -14.28
N GLY A 108 24.70 17.67 -15.33
CA GLY A 108 24.79 16.94 -16.61
C GLY A 108 24.62 15.41 -16.48
N LYS A 109 24.36 14.91 -15.26
CA LYS A 109 24.17 13.50 -14.94
C LYS A 109 22.68 13.20 -14.99
N GLY A 110 22.18 12.85 -16.17
CA GLY A 110 20.80 12.42 -16.39
C GLY A 110 20.42 11.09 -15.72
N LYS A 111 21.31 10.46 -14.94
CA LYS A 111 21.04 9.22 -14.23
C LYS A 111 21.67 9.26 -12.84
N ASP A 112 20.79 9.24 -11.84
CA ASP A 112 21.03 8.61 -10.54
C ASP A 112 21.71 9.44 -9.42
N VAL A 113 21.49 10.75 -9.37
CA VAL A 113 21.68 11.47 -8.10
C VAL A 113 20.51 11.11 -7.18
N ARG A 114 20.70 10.11 -6.30
CA ARG A 114 19.73 9.75 -5.27
C ARG A 114 19.47 10.97 -4.37
N SER A 115 18.39 11.70 -4.66
CA SER A 115 18.03 12.88 -3.87
C SER A 115 17.77 12.48 -2.41
N PRO A 116 18.18 13.29 -1.41
CA PRO A 116 17.91 12.98 -0.01
C PRO A 116 16.43 12.76 0.30
N ARG A 117 15.54 13.42 -0.46
CA ARG A 117 14.08 13.24 -0.36
C ARG A 117 13.65 11.90 -0.92
N ARG A 118 14.18 11.49 -2.08
CA ARG A 118 13.92 10.17 -2.68
C ARG A 118 14.27 9.07 -1.68
N SER A 119 15.46 9.12 -1.08
CA SER A 119 15.89 8.14 -0.07
C SER A 119 14.98 8.10 1.18
N ARG A 120 14.42 9.25 1.59
CA ARG A 120 13.45 9.29 2.71
C ARG A 120 12.10 8.66 2.31
N ILE A 121 11.62 8.91 1.09
CA ILE A 121 10.40 8.29 0.55
C ILE A 121 10.59 6.77 0.45
N GLU A 122 11.69 6.30 -0.14
CA GLU A 122 12.01 4.88 -0.27
C GLU A 122 12.06 4.18 1.09
N ARG A 123 12.70 4.81 2.09
CA ARG A 123 12.73 4.28 3.46
C ARG A 123 11.33 4.16 4.07
N ALA A 124 10.49 5.19 3.89
CA ALA A 124 9.12 5.19 4.42
C ALA A 124 8.25 4.12 3.74
N LEU A 125 8.42 3.91 2.44
CA LEU A 125 7.75 2.84 1.69
C LEU A 125 8.24 1.46 2.14
N LYS A 126 9.56 1.27 2.29
CA LYS A 126 10.15 0.00 2.77
C LYS A 126 9.66 -0.35 4.16
N GLN A 127 9.65 0.61 5.09
CA GLN A 127 9.07 0.40 6.43
C GLN A 127 7.60 0.03 6.38
N ALA A 128 6.82 0.63 5.48
CA ALA A 128 5.44 0.25 5.28
C ALA A 128 5.34 -1.19 4.74
N MET A 129 6.12 -1.56 3.74
CA MET A 129 6.12 -2.93 3.21
C MET A 129 6.51 -3.98 4.26
N GLU A 130 7.52 -3.71 5.08
CA GLU A 130 7.90 -4.60 6.19
C GLU A 130 6.77 -4.77 7.20
N GLU A 131 6.02 -3.71 7.49
CA GLU A 131 4.85 -3.79 8.36
C GLU A 131 3.73 -4.67 7.76
N LEU A 132 3.67 -4.89 6.44
CA LEU A 132 2.73 -5.82 5.80
C LEU A 132 3.10 -7.30 6.01
N LYS A 133 4.29 -7.60 6.52
CA LYS A 133 4.66 -8.95 6.97
C LYS A 133 4.08 -9.29 8.34
N ARG A 134 3.58 -8.28 9.07
CA ARG A 134 2.90 -8.52 10.35
C ARG A 134 1.61 -9.31 10.10
N PRO A 135 1.43 -10.48 10.74
CA PRO A 135 0.31 -11.36 10.45
C PRO A 135 -1.02 -10.79 10.96
N THR A 136 -2.09 -11.30 10.36
CA THR A 136 -3.48 -11.16 10.82
C THR A 136 -4.12 -12.55 10.84
N ASN A 137 -5.08 -12.76 11.75
CA ASN A 137 -5.82 -14.02 11.79
C ASN A 137 -7.01 -13.97 10.83
N VAL A 138 -7.03 -14.88 9.87
CA VAL A 138 -8.25 -15.27 9.14
C VAL A 138 -8.70 -16.61 9.73
N HIS A 139 -9.76 -16.58 10.54
CA HIS A 139 -10.12 -17.71 11.41
C HIS A 139 -8.94 -18.14 12.31
N ASP A 140 -8.60 -19.43 12.30
CA ASP A 140 -7.48 -20.02 13.04
C ASP A 140 -6.18 -20.04 12.22
N TRP A 141 -6.14 -19.33 11.08
CA TRP A 141 -5.00 -19.29 10.18
C TRP A 141 -4.33 -17.92 10.22
N LEU A 142 -3.03 -17.93 10.50
CA LEU A 142 -2.17 -16.76 10.46
C LEU A 142 -1.70 -16.53 9.03
N ILE A 143 -2.07 -15.37 8.48
CA ILE A 143 -1.61 -14.95 7.15
C ILE A 143 -0.99 -13.56 7.21
N ASN A 144 0.00 -13.31 6.35
CA ASN A 144 0.48 -11.97 6.03
C ASN A 144 0.35 -11.71 4.52
N ILE A 145 0.90 -10.59 4.04
CA ILE A 145 0.80 -10.25 2.62
C ILE A 145 1.48 -11.26 1.67
N GLN A 146 2.39 -12.09 2.18
CA GLN A 146 3.11 -13.10 1.42
C GLN A 146 2.43 -14.47 1.43
N GLY A 147 1.46 -14.70 2.32
CA GLY A 147 0.79 -15.98 2.48
C GLY A 147 0.72 -16.44 3.93
N ASP A 148 0.64 -17.75 4.10
CA ASP A 148 0.59 -18.41 5.40
C ASP A 148 1.85 -18.13 6.23
N VAL A 149 1.65 -18.00 7.53
CA VAL A 149 2.71 -17.79 8.52
C VAL A 149 2.58 -18.89 9.58
N GLU A 150 3.69 -19.53 9.93
CA GLU A 150 3.74 -20.49 11.04
C GLU A 150 3.36 -19.82 12.37
N ASP A 151 2.79 -20.59 13.29
CA ASP A 151 2.16 -20.13 14.54
C ASP A 151 2.93 -19.01 15.27
N TYR A 152 2.42 -17.79 15.12
CA TYR A 152 2.78 -16.58 15.86
C TYR A 152 1.69 -16.34 16.91
N ALA A 153 1.77 -17.08 18.02
CA ALA A 153 0.81 -16.98 19.11
C ALA A 153 0.72 -15.57 19.74
N ASP A 154 1.75 -14.72 19.60
CA ASP A 154 1.87 -13.52 20.43
C ASP A 154 1.80 -12.16 19.69
N ASN A 155 1.61 -12.10 18.36
CA ASN A 155 1.71 -10.84 17.61
C ASN A 155 0.55 -10.52 16.64
N CYS A 156 -0.61 -11.14 16.85
CA CYS A 156 -1.83 -10.84 16.10
C CYS A 156 -2.17 -9.34 16.19
N VAL A 157 -2.60 -8.75 15.06
CA VAL A 157 -3.13 -7.37 15.04
C VAL A 157 -4.64 -7.45 15.08
N GLU A 158 -5.26 -6.53 15.83
CA GLU A 158 -6.70 -6.33 15.77
C GLU A 158 -7.14 -6.08 14.33
N PRO A 159 -8.07 -6.90 13.80
CA PRO A 159 -8.52 -6.76 12.43
C PRO A 159 -9.36 -5.50 12.23
N SER A 160 -9.65 -5.18 10.97
CA SER A 160 -10.60 -4.10 10.67
C SER A 160 -12.00 -4.47 11.18
N ASN A 161 -12.70 -3.52 11.81
CA ASN A 161 -14.10 -3.67 12.23
C ASN A 161 -15.06 -3.91 11.04
N LEU A 162 -14.60 -3.63 9.81
CA LEU A 162 -15.33 -3.86 8.57
C LEU A 162 -15.04 -5.24 7.93
N SER A 163 -14.14 -6.03 8.51
CA SER A 163 -13.72 -7.33 7.96
C SER A 163 -14.64 -8.50 8.35
N GLY A 164 -15.92 -8.22 8.65
CA GLY A 164 -16.96 -9.24 8.80
C GLY A 164 -16.98 -9.98 10.14
N TYR A 165 -16.12 -9.63 11.10
CA TYR A 165 -16.22 -10.16 12.46
C TYR A 165 -17.22 -9.32 13.25
N GLY A 166 -18.43 -9.86 13.45
CA GLY A 166 -19.44 -9.27 14.33
C GLY A 166 -20.12 -8.01 13.80
N THR A 167 -20.05 -7.73 12.50
CA THR A 167 -20.80 -6.61 11.92
C THR A 167 -22.27 -7.03 11.76
N SER A 168 -23.19 -6.38 12.48
CA SER A 168 -24.62 -6.72 12.42
C SER A 168 -25.16 -6.49 11.02
N ARG A 169 -26.19 -7.27 10.63
CA ARG A 169 -26.88 -7.13 9.35
C ARG A 169 -27.35 -5.68 9.12
N ASP A 170 -27.82 -5.03 10.17
CA ASP A 170 -28.23 -3.63 10.21
C ASP A 170 -27.13 -2.63 9.78
N TYR A 171 -25.85 -2.99 9.91
CA TYR A 171 -24.75 -2.15 9.43
C TYR A 171 -24.69 -2.14 7.90
N PHE A 172 -24.88 -3.31 7.26
CA PHE A 172 -24.83 -3.44 5.81
C PHE A 172 -26.06 -2.83 5.14
N ASP A 173 -27.23 -2.93 5.78
CA ASP A 173 -28.49 -2.40 5.26
C ASP A 173 -28.47 -0.86 5.11
N LYS A 174 -27.63 -0.15 5.87
CA LYS A 174 -27.43 1.32 5.74
C LYS A 174 -26.80 1.76 4.43
N PHE A 175 -26.08 0.85 3.75
CA PHE A 175 -25.36 1.15 2.51
C PHE A 175 -26.06 0.61 1.26
N ASN A 176 -27.18 -0.08 1.43
CA ASN A 176 -28.00 -0.58 0.33
C ASN A 176 -29.47 -0.19 0.58
N PRO A 177 -29.82 1.11 0.45
CA PRO A 177 -31.22 1.51 0.54
C PRO A 177 -31.94 0.93 -0.67
N ALA A 178 -32.86 -0.01 -0.41
CA ALA A 178 -33.85 -0.45 -1.38
C ALA A 178 -34.71 0.73 -1.86
#